data_AF-A0A3Q3VVS3-F1
#
_entry.id   AF-A0A3Q3VVS3-F1
#
_cell.length_a   1.000
_cell.length_b   1.000
_cell.length_c   1.000
_cell.angle_alpha   90.00
_cell.angle_beta   90.00
_cell.angle_gamma   90.00
#
_symmetry.space_group_name_H-M   'P 1'
#
loop_
_entity.id
_entity.type
_entity.pdbx_description
1 polymer ?
#
loop_
_entity_poly.entity_id
_entity_poly.type
_entity_poly.pdbx_seq_one_letter_code
_entity_poly.pdbx_strand_id
1 'polypeptide(L)'
;MKQKLKNTKKNELKNFSSEFSFSHPGTVVVTKQAMDATFKPKFEQVILGKTVVRNTDLDQSLAEELLHCSKELKQFDTVIGNTMCTMDFYEGQARLDGAFCFYNEKDKQDYLRKVSEAGICNIEMEASVFAAMCKLSGVRAAVVCVTLLDRLKGDQLSSSHDVLHSYQQRPQMLVSCYIKKRLSEARLTSV
;
A
#
# COMPACT_ATOMS: atom_id res chain seq x y z
N MET A 1 11.57 -39.63 -16.82
CA MET A 1 12.11 -38.37 -16.24
C MET A 1 11.37 -37.10 -16.65
N LYS A 2 10.81 -36.97 -17.86
CA LYS A 2 10.10 -35.75 -18.31
C LYS A 2 8.74 -35.48 -17.60
N GLN A 3 8.06 -36.52 -17.10
CA GLN A 3 6.79 -36.37 -16.37
C GLN A 3 6.98 -35.79 -14.96
N LYS A 4 8.09 -36.12 -14.29
CA LYS A 4 8.41 -35.65 -12.94
C LYS A 4 8.73 -34.14 -12.96
N LEU A 5 9.56 -33.68 -13.91
CA LEU A 5 9.86 -32.24 -14.07
C LEU A 5 8.63 -31.37 -14.42
N LYS A 6 7.67 -31.90 -15.18
CA LYS A 6 6.42 -31.17 -15.47
C LYS A 6 5.55 -31.03 -14.22
N ASN A 7 5.51 -32.04 -13.36
CA ASN A 7 4.78 -31.96 -12.09
C ASN A 7 5.49 -31.07 -11.06
N THR A 8 6.83 -31.02 -11.05
CA THR A 8 7.58 -30.10 -10.18
C THR A 8 7.34 -28.65 -10.56
N LYS A 9 7.41 -28.30 -11.86
CA LYS A 9 7.09 -26.94 -12.31
C LYS A 9 5.62 -26.55 -12.08
N LYS A 10 4.68 -27.49 -12.20
CA LYS A 10 3.25 -27.23 -11.94
C LYS A 10 2.94 -27.10 -10.44
N ASN A 11 3.76 -27.70 -9.57
CA ASN A 11 3.70 -27.49 -8.11
C ASN A 11 4.45 -26.22 -7.65
N GLU A 12 5.54 -25.83 -8.31
CA GLU A 12 6.21 -24.54 -8.06
C GLU A 12 5.36 -23.34 -8.51
N LEU A 13 4.61 -23.47 -9.61
CA LEU A 13 3.64 -22.47 -10.05
C LEU A 13 2.35 -22.44 -9.19
N LYS A 14 2.09 -23.47 -8.38
CA LYS A 14 0.96 -23.51 -7.43
C LYS A 14 1.31 -22.95 -6.04
N ASN A 15 2.59 -22.71 -5.75
CA ASN A 15 3.02 -22.09 -4.49
C ASN A 15 3.23 -20.57 -4.59
N PHE A 16 2.90 -19.97 -5.75
CA PHE A 16 2.88 -18.51 -5.95
C PHE A 16 1.47 -17.93 -6.09
N SER A 17 0.44 -18.73 -5.80
CA SER A 17 -0.88 -18.19 -5.44
C SER A 17 -0.90 -18.00 -3.92
N SER A 18 -0.08 -17.08 -3.41
CA SER A 18 -0.44 -16.43 -2.15
C SER A 18 -1.76 -15.74 -2.45
N GLU A 19 -2.83 -16.13 -1.76
CA GLU A 19 -4.10 -15.40 -1.79
C GLU A 19 -3.78 -13.91 -1.69
N PHE A 20 -4.02 -13.16 -2.77
CA PHE A 20 -3.93 -11.71 -2.73
C PHE A 20 -5.06 -11.26 -1.83
N SER A 21 -4.76 -11.11 -0.54
CA SER A 21 -5.69 -10.64 0.48
C SER A 21 -5.24 -9.26 0.96
N PHE A 22 -6.21 -8.45 1.37
CA PHE A 22 -5.94 -7.23 2.12
C PHE A 22 -4.99 -7.53 3.28
N SER A 23 -4.04 -6.63 3.52
CA SER A 23 -3.08 -6.84 4.59
C SER A 23 -3.79 -6.86 5.95
N HIS A 24 -3.35 -7.77 6.83
CA HIS A 24 -3.88 -7.88 8.20
C HIS A 24 -3.69 -6.57 8.98
N PRO A 25 -4.50 -6.28 10.01
CA PRO A 25 -4.32 -5.09 10.83
C PRO A 25 -2.92 -5.03 11.44
N GLY A 26 -2.28 -3.87 11.35
CA GLY A 26 -0.92 -3.59 11.82
C GLY A 26 0.18 -3.86 10.79
N THR A 27 -0.10 -4.51 9.67
CA THR A 27 0.89 -4.67 8.60
C THR A 27 1.28 -3.29 8.04
N VAL A 28 2.59 -3.08 7.84
CA VAL A 28 3.09 -1.87 7.17
C VAL A 28 3.15 -2.12 5.66
N VAL A 29 2.54 -1.25 4.87
CA VAL A 29 2.59 -1.27 3.41
C VAL A 29 3.51 -0.16 2.94
N VAL A 30 4.59 -0.54 2.25
CA VAL A 30 5.42 0.37 1.47
C VAL A 30 4.84 0.40 0.05
N THR A 31 4.32 1.54 -0.36
CA THR A 31 3.59 1.65 -1.63
C THR A 31 4.52 1.47 -2.81
N LYS A 32 4.22 0.45 -3.64
CA LYS A 32 4.85 0.22 -4.94
C LYS A 32 4.40 1.26 -5.96
N GLN A 33 3.08 1.42 -6.07
CA GLN A 33 2.41 2.32 -6.99
C GLN A 33 1.11 2.81 -6.33
N ALA A 34 0.83 4.11 -6.40
CA ALA A 34 -0.47 4.64 -6.01
C ALA A 34 -1.46 4.50 -7.16
N MET A 35 -2.65 3.96 -6.89
CA MET A 35 -3.68 3.60 -7.85
C MET A 35 -4.94 4.43 -7.57
N ASP A 36 -5.67 4.81 -8.62
CA ASP A 36 -6.99 5.41 -8.45
C ASP A 36 -8.06 4.35 -8.10
N ALA A 37 -9.30 4.80 -7.84
CA ALA A 37 -10.44 3.93 -7.56
C ALA A 37 -10.88 3.06 -8.77
N THR A 38 -10.24 3.21 -9.93
CA THR A 38 -10.42 2.34 -11.11
C THR A 38 -9.21 1.42 -11.33
N PHE A 39 -8.31 1.34 -10.35
CA PHE A 39 -7.11 0.51 -10.33
C PHE A 39 -6.09 0.89 -11.41
N LYS A 40 -5.99 2.19 -11.72
CA LYS A 40 -5.02 2.73 -12.69
C LYS A 40 -3.97 3.58 -11.98
N PRO A 41 -2.69 3.52 -12.41
CA PRO A 41 -1.60 4.28 -11.81
C PRO A 41 -1.60 5.74 -12.29
N LYS A 42 -2.67 6.48 -11.98
CA LYS A 42 -2.87 7.85 -12.45
C LYS A 42 -3.43 8.76 -11.38
N PHE A 43 -3.05 10.03 -11.46
CA PHE A 43 -3.61 11.15 -10.72
C PHE A 43 -4.24 12.12 -11.71
N GLU A 44 -5.54 12.39 -11.55
CA GLU A 44 -6.28 13.33 -12.39
C GLU A 44 -6.50 14.66 -11.65
N GLN A 45 -6.24 15.76 -12.33
CA GLN A 45 -6.46 17.11 -11.81
C GLN A 45 -7.07 17.99 -12.89
N VAL A 46 -7.98 18.88 -12.51
CA VAL A 46 -8.48 19.94 -13.39
C VAL A 46 -7.54 21.16 -13.33
N ILE A 47 -7.02 21.58 -14.48
CA ILE A 47 -6.17 22.77 -14.64
C ILE A 47 -6.79 23.67 -15.70
N LEU A 48 -7.20 24.88 -15.31
CA LEU A 48 -7.88 25.84 -16.20
C LEU A 48 -9.09 25.21 -16.95
N GLY A 49 -9.88 24.40 -16.24
CA GLY A 49 -11.06 23.73 -16.80
C GLY A 49 -10.77 22.49 -17.66
N LYS A 50 -9.50 22.07 -17.78
CA LYS A 50 -9.10 20.88 -18.55
C LYS A 50 -8.60 19.77 -17.63
N THR A 51 -9.03 18.54 -17.87
CA THR A 51 -8.51 17.36 -17.17
C THR A 51 -7.08 17.09 -17.61
N VAL A 52 -6.17 17.02 -16.64
CA VAL A 52 -4.76 16.68 -16.81
C VAL A 52 -4.48 15.42 -16.00
N VAL A 53 -3.82 14.45 -16.62
CA VAL A 53 -3.48 13.16 -16.03
C VAL A 53 -1.97 13.07 -15.83
N ARG A 54 -1.56 12.57 -14.66
CA ARG A 54 -0.15 12.36 -14.30
C ARG A 54 0.07 10.94 -13.79
N ASN A 55 1.25 10.38 -14.05
CA ASN A 55 1.64 9.10 -13.47
C ASN A 55 1.92 9.25 -11.97
N THR A 56 1.78 8.16 -11.23
CA THR A 56 1.90 8.08 -9.78
C THR A 56 3.11 7.25 -9.32
N ASP A 57 4.18 7.30 -10.12
CA ASP A 57 5.37 6.46 -9.91
C ASP A 57 6.09 6.87 -8.62
N LEU A 58 6.44 5.88 -7.81
CA LEU A 58 7.31 6.01 -6.63
C LEU A 58 8.65 5.34 -6.88
N ASP A 59 9.66 5.72 -6.10
CA ASP A 59 11.02 5.20 -6.25
C ASP A 59 11.10 3.75 -5.74
N GLN A 60 11.31 2.81 -6.66
CA GLN A 60 11.32 1.38 -6.35
C GLN A 60 12.54 0.97 -5.51
N SER A 61 13.70 1.58 -5.75
CA SER A 61 14.90 1.31 -4.96
C SER A 61 14.73 1.80 -3.52
N LEU A 62 14.10 2.96 -3.32
CA LEU A 62 13.76 3.45 -1.99
C LEU A 62 12.76 2.53 -1.26
N ALA A 63 11.78 1.97 -1.99
CA ALA A 63 10.86 0.99 -1.41
C ALA A 63 11.59 -0.29 -0.95
N GLU A 64 12.56 -0.77 -1.74
CA GLU A 64 13.40 -1.92 -1.39
C GLU A 64 14.33 -1.63 -0.19
N GLU A 65 14.93 -0.44 -0.13
CA GLU A 65 15.73 0.04 1.00
C GLU A 65 14.90 0.05 2.29
N LEU A 66 13.67 0.57 2.24
CA LEU A 66 12.72 0.56 3.36
C LEU A 66 12.34 -0.87 3.76
N LEU A 67 11.99 -1.74 2.81
CA LEU A 67 11.67 -3.13 3.12
C LEU A 67 12.86 -3.85 3.78
N HIS A 68 14.09 -3.55 3.36
CA HIS A 68 15.28 -4.09 3.98
C HIS A 68 15.46 -3.58 5.43
N CYS A 69 15.25 -2.29 5.70
CA CYS A 69 15.24 -1.76 7.07
C CYS A 69 14.19 -2.45 7.95
N SER A 70 13.00 -2.74 7.41
CA SER A 70 11.98 -3.49 8.16
C SER A 70 12.43 -4.91 8.52
N LYS A 71 13.08 -5.61 7.58
CA LYS A 71 13.66 -6.95 7.82
C LYS A 71 14.78 -6.94 8.86
N GLU A 72 15.49 -5.82 9.03
CA GLU A 72 16.48 -5.63 10.10
C GLU A 72 15.79 -5.39 11.45
N LEU A 73 14.72 -4.59 11.49
CA LEU A 73 13.94 -4.32 12.70
C LEU A 73 13.25 -5.57 13.26
N LYS A 74 12.64 -6.40 12.39
CA LYS A 74 11.92 -7.66 12.75
C LYS A 74 10.81 -7.48 13.81
N GLN A 75 10.12 -6.35 13.81
CA GLN A 75 9.09 -6.04 14.82
C GLN A 75 7.65 -6.15 14.31
N PHE A 76 7.45 -6.03 13.01
CA PHE A 76 6.12 -6.06 12.40
C PHE A 76 6.23 -6.49 10.93
N ASP A 77 5.15 -7.06 10.41
CA ASP A 77 5.08 -7.42 9.01
C ASP A 77 5.15 -6.18 8.12
N THR A 78 5.91 -6.27 7.05
CA THR A 78 6.00 -5.22 6.03
C THR A 78 5.95 -5.83 4.65
N VAL A 79 5.12 -5.26 3.79
CA VAL A 79 4.95 -5.68 2.40
C VAL A 79 5.16 -4.51 1.46
N ILE A 80 5.62 -4.81 0.25
CA ILE A 80 5.55 -3.86 -0.87
C ILE A 80 4.31 -4.21 -1.68
N GLY A 81 3.41 -3.24 -1.87
CA GLY A 81 2.13 -3.47 -2.55
C GLY A 81 1.55 -2.20 -3.16
N ASN A 82 0.55 -2.33 -4.03
CA ASN A 82 -0.13 -1.16 -4.56
C ASN A 82 -1.03 -0.54 -3.47
N THR A 83 -1.25 0.77 -3.55
CA THR A 83 -2.10 1.51 -2.63
C THR A 83 -3.20 2.20 -3.42
N MET A 84 -4.47 1.98 -3.06
CA MET A 84 -5.57 2.73 -3.67
C MET A 84 -5.76 4.06 -2.94
N CYS A 85 -5.70 5.16 -3.68
CA CYS A 85 -5.93 6.50 -3.18
C CYS A 85 -7.33 6.96 -3.59
N THR A 86 -8.11 7.42 -2.61
CA THR A 86 -9.52 7.79 -2.78
C THR A 86 -9.75 9.24 -2.37
N MET A 87 -10.82 9.87 -2.88
CA MET A 87 -11.16 11.27 -2.56
C MET A 87 -12.15 11.40 -1.40
N ASP A 88 -12.81 10.31 -1.05
CA ASP A 88 -13.82 10.24 0.01
C ASP A 88 -13.58 9.00 0.87
N PHE A 89 -13.71 9.15 2.18
CA PHE A 89 -13.44 8.09 3.15
C PHE A 89 -14.54 7.02 3.15
N TYR A 90 -15.79 7.38 2.88
CA TYR A 90 -16.94 6.48 2.99
C TYR A 90 -17.27 5.80 1.66
N GLU A 91 -18.04 6.45 0.81
CA GLU A 91 -18.44 5.95 -0.50
C GLU A 91 -17.24 5.71 -1.42
N GLY A 92 -16.23 6.60 -1.35
CA GLY A 92 -14.99 6.45 -2.09
C GLY A 92 -14.20 5.19 -1.73
N GLN A 93 -14.36 4.68 -0.49
CA GLN A 93 -13.73 3.43 -0.04
C GLN A 93 -14.74 2.29 0.10
N ALA A 94 -15.94 2.40 -0.47
CA ALA A 94 -17.00 1.39 -0.42
C ALA A 94 -17.39 0.97 1.01
N ARG A 95 -17.41 1.91 1.97
CA ARG A 95 -17.85 1.64 3.35
C ARG A 95 -19.38 1.66 3.46
N LEU A 96 -19.96 0.88 4.37
CA LEU A 96 -21.42 0.88 4.58
C LEU A 96 -21.88 1.74 5.78
N ASP A 97 -20.94 2.39 6.46
CA ASP A 97 -21.16 3.07 7.73
C ASP A 97 -21.03 4.60 7.64
N GLY A 98 -21.18 5.13 6.42
CA GLY A 98 -21.33 6.55 6.15
C GLY A 98 -22.76 7.05 6.29
N ALA A 99 -22.94 8.38 6.25
CA ALA A 99 -24.27 8.99 6.26
C ALA A 99 -25.07 8.68 4.98
N PHE A 100 -24.37 8.51 3.85
CA PHE A 100 -24.93 8.13 2.56
C PHE A 100 -24.31 6.80 2.11
N CYS A 101 -25.14 5.93 1.54
CA CYS A 101 -24.71 4.64 1.01
C CYS A 101 -25.74 4.13 -0.02
N PHE A 102 -25.35 4.14 -1.30
CA PHE A 102 -26.22 3.71 -2.41
C PHE A 102 -25.84 2.34 -2.98
N TYR A 103 -25.21 1.49 -2.17
CA TYR A 103 -24.80 0.12 -2.51
C TYR A 103 -24.93 -0.80 -1.28
N ASN A 104 -24.86 -2.12 -1.48
CA ASN A 104 -25.00 -3.09 -0.39
C ASN A 104 -23.68 -3.83 -0.09
N GLU A 105 -23.68 -4.70 0.93
CA GLU A 105 -22.51 -5.48 1.32
C GLU A 105 -21.98 -6.38 0.20
N LYS A 106 -22.84 -6.94 -0.65
CA LYS A 106 -22.39 -7.74 -1.80
C LYS A 106 -21.63 -6.87 -2.80
N ASP A 107 -22.13 -5.68 -3.12
CA ASP A 107 -21.47 -4.75 -4.04
C ASP A 107 -20.09 -4.31 -3.50
N LYS A 108 -20.02 -3.97 -2.21
CA LYS A 108 -18.77 -3.67 -1.50
C LYS A 108 -17.78 -4.83 -1.61
N GLN A 109 -18.23 -6.05 -1.28
CA GLN A 109 -17.37 -7.23 -1.29
C GLN A 109 -16.90 -7.60 -2.69
N ASP A 110 -17.77 -7.45 -3.70
CA ASP A 110 -17.41 -7.62 -5.12
C ASP A 110 -16.35 -6.59 -5.56
N TYR A 111 -16.45 -5.34 -5.09
CA TYR A 111 -15.46 -4.30 -5.37
C TYR A 111 -14.12 -4.53 -4.64
N LEU A 112 -14.15 -4.82 -3.33
CA LEU A 112 -12.93 -5.04 -2.55
C LEU A 112 -12.16 -6.30 -2.99
N ARG A 113 -12.85 -7.34 -3.49
CA ARG A 113 -12.16 -8.46 -4.15
C ARG A 113 -11.39 -8.03 -5.38
N LYS A 114 -11.99 -7.21 -6.24
CA LYS A 114 -11.30 -6.64 -7.43
C LYS A 114 -10.11 -5.76 -7.04
N VAL A 115 -10.24 -4.98 -5.96
CA VAL A 115 -9.14 -4.20 -5.39
C VAL A 115 -7.97 -5.14 -5.03
N SER A 116 -8.26 -6.21 -4.31
CA SER A 116 -7.27 -7.22 -3.92
C SER A 116 -6.64 -7.93 -5.12
N GLU A 117 -7.44 -8.33 -6.12
CA GLU A 117 -7.00 -8.96 -7.38
C GLU A 117 -6.10 -8.03 -8.22
N ALA A 118 -6.26 -6.72 -8.10
CA ALA A 118 -5.40 -5.72 -8.71
C ALA A 118 -4.05 -5.52 -7.96
N GLY A 119 -3.77 -6.34 -6.95
CA GLY A 119 -2.55 -6.29 -6.15
C GLY A 119 -2.49 -5.10 -5.20
N ILE A 120 -3.63 -4.52 -4.85
CA ILE A 120 -3.74 -3.43 -3.88
C ILE A 120 -3.79 -4.01 -2.47
N CYS A 121 -2.90 -3.53 -1.59
CA CYS A 121 -2.75 -4.04 -0.22
C CYS A 121 -3.42 -3.15 0.82
N ASN A 122 -3.61 -1.86 0.53
CA ASN A 122 -4.25 -0.87 1.42
C ASN A 122 -4.98 0.24 0.64
N ILE A 123 -5.80 1.00 1.37
CA ILE A 123 -6.57 2.14 0.86
C ILE A 123 -6.29 3.36 1.76
N GLU A 124 -6.03 4.51 1.16
CA GLU A 124 -5.83 5.80 1.83
C GLU A 124 -6.26 6.96 0.89
N MET A 125 -5.79 8.19 1.13
CA MET A 125 -6.36 9.39 0.50
C MET A 125 -5.34 10.42 -0.03
N GLU A 126 -4.03 10.16 0.06
CA GLU A 126 -2.99 11.14 -0.24
C GLU A 126 -1.92 10.66 -1.24
N ALA A 127 -1.74 9.34 -1.39
CA ALA A 127 -0.59 8.79 -2.10
C ALA A 127 -0.53 9.19 -3.58
N SER A 128 -1.68 9.34 -4.26
CA SER A 128 -1.72 9.66 -5.69
C SER A 128 -1.13 11.04 -6.01
N VAL A 129 -1.60 12.08 -5.33
CA VAL A 129 -1.09 13.44 -5.51
C VAL A 129 0.35 13.57 -5.02
N PHE A 130 0.68 12.93 -3.88
CA PHE A 130 2.04 12.92 -3.34
C PHE A 130 3.04 12.34 -4.35
N ALA A 131 2.76 11.15 -4.89
CA ALA A 131 3.62 10.51 -5.88
C ALA A 131 3.75 11.35 -7.16
N ALA A 132 2.63 11.85 -7.69
CA ALA A 132 2.64 12.65 -8.91
C ALA A 132 3.46 13.94 -8.75
N MET A 133 3.33 14.63 -7.61
CA MET A 133 4.05 15.89 -7.36
C MET A 133 5.55 15.66 -7.12
N CYS A 134 5.92 14.63 -6.33
CA CYS A 134 7.33 14.28 -6.12
C CYS A 134 8.02 13.86 -7.42
N LYS A 135 7.34 13.08 -8.26
CA LYS A 135 7.86 12.69 -9.57
C LYS A 135 8.13 13.91 -10.45
N LEU A 136 7.20 14.86 -10.50
CA LEU A 136 7.35 16.09 -11.27
C LEU A 136 8.48 16.99 -10.77
N SER A 137 8.74 17.01 -9.47
CA SER A 137 9.81 17.82 -8.88
C SER A 137 11.19 17.15 -8.93
N GLY A 138 11.28 15.91 -9.43
CA GLY A 138 12.52 15.15 -9.46
C GLY A 138 12.97 14.65 -8.09
N VAL A 139 12.06 14.58 -7.11
CA VAL A 139 12.33 14.11 -5.75
C VAL A 139 12.04 12.61 -5.64
N ARG A 140 13.02 11.83 -5.15
CA ARG A 140 12.77 10.42 -4.79
C ARG A 140 11.79 10.36 -3.63
N ALA A 141 10.72 9.58 -3.78
CA ALA A 141 9.64 9.52 -2.80
C ALA A 141 9.17 8.08 -2.57
N ALA A 142 8.68 7.84 -1.36
CA ALA A 142 8.04 6.60 -0.93
C ALA A 142 6.87 6.92 0.00
N VAL A 143 5.86 6.07 0.00
CA VAL A 143 4.72 6.13 0.93
C VAL A 143 4.77 4.89 1.82
N VAL A 144 4.64 5.11 3.13
CA VAL A 144 4.72 4.05 4.15
C VAL A 144 3.51 4.20 5.07
N CYS A 145 2.56 3.29 4.94
CA CYS A 145 1.32 3.30 5.71
C CYS A 145 1.23 2.06 6.60
N VAL A 146 0.47 2.14 7.68
CA VAL A 146 0.05 0.97 8.45
C VAL A 146 -1.43 0.69 8.19
N THR A 147 -1.82 -0.57 8.05
CA THR A 147 -3.23 -0.95 7.98
C THR A 147 -3.85 -0.96 9.38
N LEU A 148 -4.99 -0.31 9.56
CA LEU A 148 -5.67 -0.28 10.86
C LEU A 148 -6.76 -1.36 10.99
N LEU A 149 -7.26 -1.85 9.85
CA LEU A 149 -8.23 -2.93 9.77
C LEU A 149 -8.13 -3.66 8.42
N ASP A 150 -8.76 -4.83 8.35
CA ASP A 150 -8.98 -5.60 7.13
C ASP A 150 -10.39 -5.29 6.59
N ARG A 151 -10.46 -4.58 5.46
CA ARG A 151 -11.71 -4.12 4.86
C ARG A 151 -12.60 -5.24 4.32
N LEU A 152 -12.04 -6.43 4.06
CA LEU A 152 -12.85 -7.60 3.72
C LEU A 152 -13.64 -8.12 4.92
N LYS A 153 -13.21 -7.79 6.14
CA LYS A 153 -13.83 -8.25 7.40
C LYS A 153 -14.74 -7.23 8.07
N GLY A 154 -14.65 -5.96 7.69
CA GLY A 154 -15.52 -4.92 8.24
C GLY A 154 -15.05 -3.50 7.93
N ASP A 155 -15.87 -2.54 8.34
CA ASP A 155 -15.57 -1.12 8.15
C ASP A 155 -15.08 -0.47 9.46
N GLN A 156 -15.58 -0.89 10.62
CA GLN A 156 -15.23 -0.27 11.91
C GLN A 156 -13.93 -0.83 12.52
N LEU A 157 -13.20 0.03 13.24
CA LEU A 157 -12.06 -0.39 14.04
C LEU A 157 -12.54 -1.11 15.30
N SER A 158 -12.10 -2.35 15.50
CA SER A 158 -12.47 -3.17 16.67
C SER A 158 -11.31 -3.39 17.65
N SER A 159 -10.09 -3.01 17.28
CA SER A 159 -8.90 -3.14 18.13
C SER A 159 -8.91 -2.12 19.27
N SER A 160 -8.30 -2.45 20.41
CA SER A 160 -8.19 -1.51 21.54
C SER A 160 -7.33 -0.29 21.21
N HIS A 161 -7.52 0.78 21.99
CA HIS A 161 -6.73 2.01 21.86
C HIS A 161 -5.21 1.74 21.87
N ASP A 162 -4.73 0.93 22.82
CA ASP A 162 -3.29 0.64 22.96
C ASP A 162 -2.74 -0.13 21.76
N VAL A 163 -3.54 -1.04 21.19
CA VAL A 163 -3.17 -1.79 19.98
C VAL A 163 -3.10 -0.84 18.79
N LEU A 164 -4.10 0.02 18.58
CA LEU A 164 -4.10 1.00 17.48
C LEU A 164 -2.95 2.00 17.61
N HIS A 165 -2.69 2.48 18.83
CA HIS A 165 -1.55 3.33 19.12
C HIS A 165 -0.24 2.63 18.74
N SER A 166 -0.08 1.34 19.08
CA SER A 166 1.10 0.56 18.67
C SER A 166 1.24 0.43 17.15
N TYR A 167 0.13 0.34 16.41
CA TYR A 167 0.15 0.27 14.94
C TYR A 167 0.62 1.59 14.34
N GLN A 168 0.10 2.70 14.83
CA GLN A 168 0.43 4.06 14.34
C GLN A 168 1.92 4.39 14.46
N GLN A 169 2.63 3.80 15.43
CA GLN A 169 4.07 3.99 15.59
C GLN A 169 4.91 3.26 14.52
N ARG A 170 4.39 2.19 13.91
CA ARG A 170 5.18 1.30 13.02
C ARG A 170 5.79 2.02 11.80
N PRO A 171 5.05 2.87 11.05
CA PRO A 171 5.63 3.65 9.95
C PRO A 171 6.75 4.57 10.43
N GLN A 172 6.56 5.26 11.56
CA GLN A 172 7.58 6.15 12.14
C GLN A 172 8.85 5.37 12.52
N MET A 173 8.70 4.20 13.14
CA MET A 173 9.84 3.34 13.50
C MET A 173 10.62 2.89 12.26
N LEU A 174 9.91 2.48 11.20
CA LEU A 174 10.53 2.07 9.94
C LEU A 174 11.30 3.22 9.28
N VAL A 175 10.66 4.37 9.12
CA VAL A 175 11.28 5.54 8.49
C VAL A 175 12.45 6.07 9.32
N SER A 176 12.34 6.06 10.65
CA SER A 176 13.45 6.45 11.55
C SER A 176 14.65 5.52 11.43
N CYS A 177 14.42 4.21 11.28
CA CYS A 177 15.47 3.22 11.04
C CYS A 177 16.21 3.51 9.73
N TYR A 178 15.46 3.74 8.64
CA TYR A 178 16.02 4.11 7.35
C TYR A 178 16.86 5.40 7.43
N ILE A 179 16.32 6.47 8.02
CA ILE A 179 17.02 7.75 8.19
C ILE A 179 18.33 7.56 8.96
N LYS A 180 18.29 6.84 10.10
CA LYS A 180 19.49 6.57 10.91
C LYS A 180 20.56 5.83 10.11
N LYS A 181 20.17 4.86 9.29
CA LYS A 181 21.09 4.08 8.44
C LYS A 181 21.76 4.98 7.41
N ARG A 182 20.97 5.77 6.68
CA ARG A 182 21.48 6.70 5.65
C ARG A 182 22.43 7.75 6.21
N LEU A 183 22.11 8.32 7.39
CA LEU A 183 23.00 9.29 8.04
C LEU A 183 24.31 8.65 8.52
N SER A 184 24.27 7.39 8.98
CA SER A 184 25.48 6.67 9.39
C SER A 184 26.37 6.32 8.20
N GLU A 185 25.78 5.87 7.09
CA GLU A 185 26.50 5.59 5.84
C GLU A 185 27.15 6.85 5.26
N ALA A 186 26.42 7.97 5.22
CA ALA A 186 26.93 9.24 4.73
C ALA A 186 28.13 9.75 5.57
N ARG A 187 28.13 9.50 6.88
CA ARG A 187 29.26 9.81 7.76
C ARG A 187 30.50 8.98 7.40
N LEU A 188 30.33 7.70 7.07
CA LEU A 188 31.44 6.81 6.71
C LEU A 188 32.04 7.13 5.33
N THR A 189 31.24 7.65 4.39
CA THR A 189 31.73 8.04 3.06
C THR A 189 32.38 9.43 3.03
N SER A 190 32.26 10.20 4.11
CA SER A 190 32.81 11.56 4.23
C SER A 190 34.16 11.60 4.97
N VAL A 191 34.70 10.43 5.34
CA VAL A 191 36.02 10.21 5.93
C VAL A 191 36.90 9.51 4.89
#